data_AF-A0A356W3C7-F1
#
_entry.id   AF-A0A356W3C7-F1
#
_cell.length_a   1.000
_cell.length_b   1.000
_cell.length_c   1.000
_cell.angle_alpha   90.00
_cell.angle_beta   90.00
_cell.angle_gamma   90.00
#
_symmetry.space_group_name_H-M   'P 1'
#
loop_
_entity.id
_entity.type
_entity.pdbx_description
1 polymer ?
#
loop_
_entity_poly.entity_id
_entity_poly.type
_entity_poly.pdbx_seq_one_letter_code
_entity_poly.pdbx_strand_id
1 'polypeptide(L)'
;RVNPGYSNATLGGDLYNPCAPGSRFGEVPSKLDQVDWSGIDIFHVHALCESLHEGSVGLIEFVADNFGQYIEQVSTVNFGGGHFLN
;
A
#
# COMPACT_ATOMS: atom_id res chain seq x y z
N ARG A 1 -4.14 1.37 -8.19
CA ARG A 1 -3.85 1.36 -6.73
C ARG A 1 -3.89 -0.08 -6.25
N VAL A 2 -2.92 -0.46 -5.41
CA VAL A 2 -2.81 -1.79 -4.81
C VAL A 2 -3.15 -1.71 -3.33
N ASN A 3 -3.91 -2.70 -2.85
CA ASN A 3 -4.09 -2.95 -1.43
C ASN A 3 -3.01 -3.95 -0.97
N PRO A 4 -2.00 -3.52 -0.19
CA PRO A 4 -0.92 -4.41 0.21
C PRO A 4 -1.36 -5.45 1.27
N GLY A 5 -2.53 -5.28 1.91
CA GLY A 5 -2.92 -6.10 3.05
C GLY A 5 -2.11 -5.82 4.32
N TYR A 6 -1.33 -4.73 4.33
CA TYR A 6 -0.51 -4.28 5.45
C TYR A 6 -1.00 -2.89 5.91
N SER A 7 -1.19 -2.72 7.21
CA SER A 7 -1.44 -1.40 7.82
C SER A 7 -0.91 -1.36 9.24
N ASN A 8 -0.37 -0.21 9.63
CA ASN A 8 0.07 0.08 11.00
C ASN A 8 -0.92 1.00 11.74
N ALA A 9 -2.17 1.09 11.26
CA ALA A 9 -3.22 1.81 11.95
C ALA A 9 -3.55 1.08 13.27
N THR A 10 -3.12 1.64 14.39
CA THR A 10 -3.35 1.08 15.73
C THR A 10 -4.54 1.73 16.45
N LEU A 11 -4.84 2.99 16.13
CA LEU A 11 -5.96 3.75 16.69
C LEU A 11 -7.28 3.37 16.00
N GLY A 12 -8.26 2.93 16.79
CA GLY A 12 -9.63 2.62 16.33
C GLY A 12 -9.77 1.39 15.42
N GLY A 13 -8.73 0.55 15.30
CA GLY A 13 -8.79 -0.77 14.65
C GLY A 13 -9.20 -0.74 13.19
N ASP A 14 -10.04 -1.71 12.77
CA ASP A 14 -10.46 -1.86 11.37
C ASP A 14 -11.16 -0.62 10.79
N LEU A 15 -11.75 0.24 11.64
CA LEU A 15 -12.40 1.47 11.20
C LEU A 15 -11.44 2.43 10.48
N TYR A 16 -10.17 2.45 10.90
CA TYR A 16 -9.13 3.32 10.36
C TYR A 16 -8.05 2.57 9.57
N ASN A 17 -8.17 1.25 9.46
CA ASN A 17 -7.30 0.43 8.64
C ASN A 17 -7.78 0.47 7.16
N PRO A 18 -7.10 1.21 6.26
CA PRO A 18 -7.49 1.27 4.84
C PRO A 18 -7.35 -0.08 4.12
N CYS A 19 -6.63 -1.03 4.72
CA CYS A 19 -6.38 -2.38 4.23
C CYS A 19 -7.24 -3.44 4.95
N ALA A 20 -8.22 -3.05 5.77
CA ALA A 20 -9.09 -3.98 6.50
C ALA A 20 -9.82 -4.96 5.55
N PRO A 21 -10.18 -6.17 6.03
CA PRO A 21 -11.01 -7.09 5.26
C PRO A 21 -12.29 -6.42 4.74
N GLY A 22 -12.58 -6.61 3.45
CA GLY A 22 -13.72 -5.95 2.80
C GLY A 22 -13.49 -4.49 2.41
N SER A 23 -12.27 -3.95 2.61
CA SER A 23 -11.91 -2.63 2.08
C SER A 23 -12.14 -2.57 0.57
N ARG A 24 -12.74 -1.46 0.12
CA ARG A 24 -13.01 -1.17 -1.30
C ARG A 24 -11.81 -0.54 -2.03
N PHE A 25 -10.69 -0.31 -1.34
CA PHE A 25 -9.59 0.49 -1.86
C PHE A 25 -8.44 -0.36 -2.37
N GLY A 26 -8.22 -0.33 -3.69
CA GLY A 26 -7.12 -1.00 -4.35
C GLY A 26 -7.40 -2.48 -4.64
N GLU A 27 -6.67 -3.02 -5.61
CA GLU A 27 -6.75 -4.46 -5.92
C GLU A 27 -5.84 -5.27 -4.98
N VAL A 28 -6.26 -6.51 -4.72
CA VAL A 28 -5.56 -7.44 -3.84
C VAL A 28 -4.40 -8.14 -4.57
N PRO A 29 -3.36 -8.60 -3.84
CA PRO A 29 -2.16 -9.17 -4.45
C PRO A 29 -2.44 -10.36 -5.37
N SER A 30 -3.43 -11.19 -5.04
CA SER A 30 -3.82 -12.38 -5.82
C SER A 30 -4.37 -12.10 -7.22
N LYS A 31 -4.59 -10.82 -7.57
CA LYS A 31 -5.05 -10.42 -8.89
C LYS A 31 -3.98 -9.70 -9.72
N LEU A 32 -2.84 -9.36 -9.12
CA LEU A 32 -1.83 -8.54 -9.79
C LEU A 32 -1.11 -9.29 -10.92
N ASP A 33 -1.00 -10.61 -10.83
CA ASP A 33 -0.48 -11.47 -11.91
C ASP A 33 -1.33 -11.41 -13.20
N GLN A 34 -2.58 -10.94 -13.12
CA GLN A 34 -3.50 -10.84 -14.25
C GLN A 34 -3.50 -9.44 -14.88
N VAL A 35 -2.76 -8.49 -14.30
CA VAL A 35 -2.70 -7.11 -14.77
C VAL A 35 -1.72 -7.02 -15.94
N ASP A 36 -2.13 -6.35 -17.01
CA ASP A 36 -1.21 -5.90 -18.05
C ASP A 36 -0.50 -4.63 -17.60
N TRP A 37 0.77 -4.76 -17.25
CA TRP A 37 1.59 -3.67 -16.73
C TRP A 37 2.16 -2.75 -17.82
N SER A 38 2.04 -3.11 -19.11
CA SER A 38 2.67 -2.36 -20.21
C SER A 38 2.18 -0.91 -20.35
N GLY A 39 0.98 -0.61 -19.85
CA GLY A 39 0.40 0.73 -19.82
C GLY A 39 0.36 1.38 -18.43
N ILE A 40 1.10 0.86 -17.44
CA ILE A 40 1.04 1.31 -16.04
C ILE A 40 2.36 1.94 -15.61
N ASP A 41 2.34 3.25 -15.35
CA ASP A 41 3.55 3.98 -14.93
C ASP A 41 3.76 4.03 -13.40
N ILE A 42 2.68 3.89 -12.61
CA ILE A 42 2.70 4.18 -11.17
C ILE A 42 2.12 3.03 -10.36
N PHE A 43 2.95 2.46 -9.49
CA PHE A 43 2.49 1.56 -8.43
C PHE A 43 2.09 2.37 -7.20
N HIS A 44 0.78 2.54 -6.99
CA HIS A 44 0.26 3.35 -5.89
C HIS A 44 -0.31 2.51 -4.75
N VAL A 45 0.17 2.78 -3.53
CA VAL A 45 -0.31 2.23 -2.25
C VAL A 45 -0.72 3.40 -1.34
N HIS A 46 -1.69 3.18 -0.46
CA HIS A 46 -2.00 4.13 0.62
C HIS A 46 -2.58 3.33 1.78
N ALA A 47 -1.78 3.21 2.85
CA ALA A 47 -2.02 2.24 3.93
C ALA A 47 -1.87 2.82 5.35
N LEU A 48 -1.49 4.10 5.47
CA LEU A 48 -1.26 4.76 6.75
C LEU A 48 -2.49 5.57 7.19
N CYS A 49 -2.65 5.70 8.49
CA CYS A 49 -3.62 6.59 9.13
C CYS A 49 -2.99 7.06 10.44
N GLU A 50 -2.89 8.39 10.61
CA GLU A 50 -2.27 9.04 11.78
C GLU A 50 -0.96 8.37 12.23
N SER A 51 -0.13 7.97 11.26
CA SER A 51 1.08 7.19 11.51
C SER A 51 2.31 8.09 11.63
N LEU A 52 3.19 7.78 12.58
CA LEU A 52 4.55 8.36 12.62
C LEU A 52 5.44 7.71 11.53
N HIS A 53 6.68 8.19 11.42
CA HIS A 53 7.64 7.77 10.39
C HIS A 53 7.90 6.25 10.33
N GLU A 54 7.82 5.55 11.45
CA GLU A 54 7.96 4.09 11.54
C GLU A 54 6.90 3.36 10.72
N GLY A 55 5.69 3.93 10.61
CA GLY A 55 4.64 3.40 9.75
C GLY A 55 5.04 3.39 8.27
N SER A 56 5.72 4.44 7.81
CA SER A 56 6.22 4.55 6.44
C SER A 56 7.39 3.63 6.17
N VAL A 57 8.34 3.53 7.11
CA VAL A 57 9.46 2.59 6.99
C VAL A 57 8.93 1.17 6.81
N GLY A 58 8.04 0.72 7.71
CA GLY A 58 7.47 -0.62 7.62
C GLY A 58 6.60 -0.84 6.37
N LEU A 59 5.89 0.18 5.89
CA LEU A 59 5.14 0.08 4.62
C LEU A 59 6.07 -0.11 3.43
N ILE A 60 7.18 0.65 3.37
CA ILE A 60 8.15 0.58 2.28
C ILE A 60 8.82 -0.79 2.28
N GLU A 61 9.28 -1.27 3.44
CA GLU A 61 9.89 -2.60 3.59
C GLU A 61 8.92 -3.71 3.17
N PHE A 62 7.70 -3.70 3.70
CA PHE A 62 6.68 -4.70 3.33
C PHE A 62 6.39 -4.70 1.82
N VAL A 63 6.28 -3.52 1.21
CA VAL A 63 6.01 -3.40 -0.22
C VAL A 63 7.20 -3.88 -1.06
N ALA A 64 8.44 -3.55 -0.66
CA ALA A 64 9.64 -4.03 -1.34
C ALA A 64 9.73 -5.56 -1.32
N ASP A 65 9.51 -6.18 -0.15
CA ASP A 65 9.65 -7.63 0.04
C ASP A 65 8.58 -8.44 -0.71
N ASN A 66 7.36 -7.91 -0.81
CA ASN A 66 6.20 -8.67 -1.32
C ASN A 66 5.78 -8.30 -2.74
N PHE A 67 6.15 -7.11 -3.23
CA PHE A 67 5.68 -6.60 -4.53
C PHE A 67 6.81 -6.21 -5.49
N GLY A 68 8.08 -6.53 -5.18
CA GLY A 68 9.24 -6.21 -6.02
C GLY A 68 9.07 -6.53 -7.50
N GLN A 69 8.55 -7.71 -7.82
CA GLN A 69 8.29 -8.14 -9.21
C GLN A 69 7.31 -7.25 -9.99
N TYR A 70 6.41 -6.53 -9.32
CA TYR A 70 5.50 -5.57 -9.95
C TYR A 70 6.09 -4.18 -9.97
N ILE A 71 6.89 -3.82 -8.95
CA ILE A 71 7.58 -2.53 -8.86
C ILE A 71 8.60 -2.38 -9.99
N GLU A 72 9.29 -3.46 -10.35
CA GLU A 72 10.24 -3.48 -11.48
C GLU A 72 9.58 -3.21 -12.84
N GLN A 73 8.25 -3.26 -12.93
CA GLN A 73 7.50 -3.02 -14.16
C GLN A 73 6.99 -1.57 -14.28
N VAL A 74 7.15 -0.73 -13.26
CA VAL A 74 6.67 0.65 -13.24
C VAL A 74 7.82 1.65 -13.12
N SER A 75 7.58 2.91 -13.48
CA SER A 75 8.60 3.97 -13.37
C SER A 75 8.59 4.70 -12.03
N THR A 76 7.50 4.60 -11.27
CA THR A 76 7.33 5.32 -10.01
C THR A 76 6.51 4.52 -9.00
N VAL A 77 6.92 4.60 -7.72
CA VAL A 77 6.12 4.11 -6.59
C VAL A 77 5.59 5.31 -5.79
N ASN A 78 4.29 5.30 -5.52
CA ASN A 78 3.63 6.31 -4.69
C ASN A 78 3.03 5.65 -3.44
N PHE A 79 3.63 5.87 -2.28
CA PHE A 79 3.23 5.29 -0.98
C PHE A 79 2.04 6.00 -0.30
N GLY A 80 1.45 7.01 -0.94
CA GLY A 80 0.31 7.71 -0.41
C GLY A 80 0.66 8.62 0.77
N GLY A 81 -0.33 8.86 1.63
CA GLY A 81 -0.25 9.78 2.76
C GLY A 81 -0.65 9.09 4.06
N GLY A 82 -1.12 9.87 5.05
CA GLY A 82 -1.52 9.36 6.37
C GLY A 82 -0.45 9.54 7.45
N HIS A 83 0.59 10.34 7.17
CA HIS A 83 1.54 10.78 8.19
C HIS A 83 0.88 11.72 9.18
N PHE A 84 1.08 11.47 10.46
CA PHE A 84 0.75 12.39 11.53
C PHE A 84 1.90 13.39 11.73
N LEU A 85 1.54 14.66 11.86
CA LEU A 85 2.45 15.74 12.22
C LEU A 85 1.95 16.32 13.54
N ASN A 86 2.81 16.32 14.55
CA ASN A 86 2.56 16.92 15.87
C ASN A 86 3.33 18.22 16.01
#